data_AF-A0ABD2T5N5-F1
#
_entry.id   AF-A0ABD2T5N5-F1
#
_cell.length_a   1.000
_cell.length_b   1.000
_cell.length_c   1.000
_cell.angle_alpha   90.00
_cell.angle_beta   90.00
_cell.angle_gamma   90.00
#
_symmetry.space_group_name_H-M   'P 1'
#
loop_
_entity.id
_entity.type
_entity.pdbx_description
1 polymer ?
#
loop_
_entity_poly.entity_id
_entity_poly.type
_entity_poly.pdbx_seq_one_letter_code
_entity_poly.pdbx_strand_id
1 'polypeptide(L)'
;MKLEKKCLEICVVIVQNGESKLFLLMLFLLRIGQGPRYGMKMSFIGDRSNLPDSMKEMLRLAEESTKDNTGLHFVAALNYGGRYDITQATKKIASKVKDGVIQLEDINDKLIDQELETNKIIEYPNPDLLIRTSGELRISNYMLWQLAYSELYFVDKLFPQLDEDDFVAALRSFQQRQRHYGGHKI
;
A
#
# COMPACT_ATOMS: atom_id res chain seq x y z
N MET A 1 -31.24 15.50 3.27
CA MET A 1 -29.99 16.24 3.04
C MET A 1 -29.02 15.29 2.36
N LYS A 2 -28.83 15.46 1.05
CA LYS A 2 -27.97 14.64 0.18
C LYS A 2 -26.51 14.91 0.53
N LEU A 3 -25.76 13.88 0.93
CA LEU A 3 -24.30 13.92 1.06
C LEU A 3 -23.72 12.94 0.05
N GLU A 4 -22.91 13.51 -0.82
CA GLU A 4 -22.39 12.93 -2.05
C GLU A 4 -21.46 11.74 -1.79
N LYS A 5 -21.62 10.74 -2.65
CA LYS A 5 -20.76 9.57 -2.82
C LYS A 5 -19.32 10.03 -3.13
N LYS A 6 -18.48 10.19 -2.10
CA LYS A 6 -17.03 10.28 -2.31
C LYS A 6 -16.49 8.86 -2.46
N CYS A 7 -16.03 8.60 -3.68
CA CYS A 7 -15.42 7.38 -4.13
C CYS A 7 -14.23 7.03 -3.24
N LEU A 8 -14.15 5.76 -2.92
CA LEU A 8 -13.52 5.27 -1.72
C LEU A 8 -12.63 4.13 -2.18
N GLU A 9 -11.41 4.51 -2.45
CA GLU A 9 -10.52 3.81 -3.36
C GLU A 9 -9.70 2.77 -2.62
N ILE A 10 -10.31 1.63 -2.35
CA ILE A 10 -9.63 0.46 -1.76
C ILE A 10 -8.96 -0.32 -2.89
N CYS A 11 -7.63 -0.27 -2.90
CA CYS A 11 -6.83 -1.42 -3.28
C CYS A 11 -6.76 -2.34 -2.06
N VAL A 12 -6.96 -3.66 -2.20
CA VAL A 12 -6.64 -4.59 -1.10
C VAL A 12 -5.12 -4.51 -0.95
N VAL A 13 -4.54 -3.78 0.01
CA VAL A 13 -4.73 -3.90 1.45
C VAL A 13 -5.82 -3.00 2.06
N ILE A 14 -6.76 -3.64 2.77
CA ILE A 14 -7.99 -3.06 3.34
C ILE A 14 -7.77 -1.73 4.08
N VAL A 15 -8.38 -0.61 3.64
CA VAL A 15 -9.13 0.36 4.49
C VAL A 15 -10.12 1.20 3.66
N GLN A 16 -11.40 1.18 4.08
CA GLN A 16 -12.48 2.01 3.56
C GLN A 16 -12.56 3.38 4.30
N ASN A 17 -12.32 4.51 3.62
CA ASN A 17 -12.46 5.90 4.09
C ASN A 17 -13.90 6.47 4.19
N GLY A 18 -14.23 6.98 5.37
CA GLY A 18 -15.42 7.80 5.62
C GLY A 18 -15.77 7.68 7.07
N GLU A 19 -15.53 8.77 7.82
CA GLU A 19 -15.40 8.83 9.27
C GLU A 19 -16.43 7.99 10.04
N SER A 20 -15.95 7.33 11.10
CA SER A 20 -16.60 6.34 12.01
C SER A 20 -16.27 4.85 11.79
N LYS A 21 -15.54 4.45 10.73
CA LYS A 21 -15.24 3.01 10.48
C LYS A 21 -13.77 2.59 10.57
N LEU A 22 -12.81 3.53 10.58
CA LEU A 22 -11.38 3.24 10.74
C LEU A 22 -11.10 2.51 12.06
N PHE A 23 -11.81 2.90 13.13
CA PHE A 23 -11.67 2.30 14.45
C PHE A 23 -12.14 0.83 14.47
N LEU A 24 -13.24 0.49 13.78
CA LEU A 24 -13.78 -0.87 13.75
C LEU A 24 -12.92 -1.83 12.91
N LEU A 25 -12.41 -1.35 11.77
CA LEU A 25 -11.49 -2.13 10.94
C LEU A 25 -10.15 -2.32 11.64
N MET A 26 -9.64 -1.30 12.33
CA MET A 26 -8.42 -1.41 13.12
C MET A 26 -8.59 -2.38 14.29
N LEU A 27 -9.74 -2.34 15.00
CA LEU A 27 -10.10 -3.36 15.99
C LEU A 27 -10.23 -4.77 15.39
N PHE A 28 -10.75 -4.89 14.16
CA PHE A 28 -10.88 -6.18 13.47
C PHE A 28 -9.51 -6.74 13.04
N LEU A 29 -8.65 -5.90 12.47
CA LEU A 29 -7.28 -6.26 12.08
C LEU A 29 -6.41 -6.55 13.30
N LEU A 30 -6.56 -5.82 14.40
CA LEU A 30 -5.95 -6.15 15.68
C LEU A 30 -6.47 -7.48 16.22
N ARG A 31 -7.78 -7.77 16.09
CA ARG A 31 -8.37 -9.03 16.56
C ARG A 31 -7.96 -10.25 15.74
N ILE A 32 -7.66 -10.08 14.44
CA ILE A 32 -7.15 -11.15 13.56
C ILE A 32 -5.63 -11.26 13.65
N GLY A 33 -4.91 -10.14 13.67
CA GLY A 33 -3.44 -10.08 13.76
C GLY A 33 -2.87 -10.52 15.10
N GLN A 34 -3.62 -10.33 16.19
CA GLN A 34 -3.29 -10.85 17.52
C GLN A 34 -3.75 -12.31 17.72
N GLY A 35 -4.42 -12.90 16.74
CA GLY A 35 -4.75 -14.32 16.76
C GLY A 35 -3.48 -15.15 16.58
N PRO A 36 -3.10 -16.05 17.51
CA PRO A 36 -1.87 -16.86 17.43
C PRO A 36 -1.81 -17.81 16.21
N ARG A 37 -2.79 -17.79 15.31
CA ARG A 37 -2.94 -18.71 14.18
C ARG A 37 -2.22 -18.29 12.90
N TYR A 38 -1.86 -17.02 12.69
CA TYR A 38 -1.33 -16.57 11.39
C TYR A 38 0.02 -15.85 11.43
N GLY A 39 0.49 -15.40 12.60
CA GLY A 39 1.80 -14.75 12.73
C GLY A 39 2.01 -13.64 11.70
N MET A 40 1.07 -12.71 11.59
CA MET A 40 1.06 -11.66 10.57
C MET A 40 1.91 -10.46 11.02
N LYS A 41 2.79 -9.96 10.17
CA LYS A 41 3.50 -8.69 10.37
C LYS A 41 2.63 -7.54 9.89
N MET A 42 2.46 -6.50 10.70
CA MET A 42 1.67 -5.32 10.34
C MET A 42 2.57 -4.11 10.15
N SER A 43 2.28 -3.30 9.12
CA SER A 43 2.94 -2.02 8.92
C SER A 43 2.00 -0.98 8.32
N PHE A 44 2.31 0.29 8.53
CA PHE A 44 1.48 1.38 8.00
C PHE A 44 2.32 2.39 7.22
N ILE A 45 1.83 2.82 6.06
CA ILE A 45 2.45 3.84 5.21
C ILE A 45 1.57 5.08 5.09
N GLY A 46 2.16 6.24 4.85
CA GLY A 46 1.49 7.51 4.57
C GLY A 46 1.58 8.53 5.70
N ASP A 47 0.88 9.66 5.51
CA ASP A 47 1.03 10.81 6.41
C ASP A 47 0.28 10.64 7.74
N ARG A 48 1.06 10.40 8.80
CA ARG A 48 0.56 10.25 10.18
C ARG A 48 0.38 11.58 10.92
N SER A 49 0.80 12.71 10.37
CA SER A 49 0.85 14.00 11.09
C SER A 49 -0.52 14.42 11.62
N ASN A 50 -1.55 14.25 10.79
CA ASN A 50 -2.94 14.64 11.10
C ASN A 50 -3.73 13.58 11.87
N LEU A 51 -3.11 12.46 12.27
CA LEU A 51 -3.81 11.43 13.05
C LEU A 51 -3.88 11.83 14.53
N PRO A 52 -4.97 11.50 15.25
CA PRO A 52 -5.04 11.64 16.70
C PRO A 52 -3.92 10.83 17.37
N ASP A 53 -3.39 11.32 18.49
CA ASP A 53 -2.25 10.65 19.16
C ASP A 53 -2.61 9.25 19.67
N SER A 54 -3.86 9.04 20.08
CA SER A 54 -4.38 7.71 20.42
C SER A 54 -4.31 6.72 19.25
N MET A 55 -4.51 7.21 18.02
CA MET A 55 -4.39 6.41 16.81
C MET A 55 -2.92 6.14 16.49
N LYS A 56 -2.06 7.18 16.54
CA LYS A 56 -0.61 7.01 16.33
C LYS A 56 -0.03 5.95 17.27
N GLU A 57 -0.41 6.00 18.55
CA GLU A 57 0.04 5.02 19.54
C GLU A 57 -0.47 3.61 19.24
N MET A 58 -1.74 3.48 18.81
CA MET A 58 -2.28 2.18 18.41
C MET A 58 -1.54 1.57 17.20
N LEU A 59 -1.24 2.38 16.18
CA LEU A 59 -0.47 1.94 15.02
C LEU A 59 0.93 1.49 15.44
N ARG A 60 1.59 2.28 16.29
CA ARG A 60 2.92 1.96 16.83
C ARG A 60 2.92 0.63 17.58
N LEU A 61 1.93 0.40 18.45
CA LEU A 61 1.80 -0.86 19.20
C LEU A 61 1.53 -2.05 18.26
N ALA A 62 0.73 -1.87 17.21
CA ALA A 62 0.48 -2.91 16.22
C ALA A 62 1.76 -3.27 15.44
N GLU A 63 2.53 -2.27 15.00
CA GLU A 63 3.82 -2.48 14.32
C GLU A 63 4.82 -3.18 15.24
N GLU A 64 4.97 -2.71 16.48
CA GLU A 64 5.96 -3.24 17.43
C GLU A 64 5.63 -4.67 17.87
N SER A 65 4.35 -4.96 18.15
CA SER A 65 3.93 -6.30 18.58
C SER A 65 3.98 -7.35 17.47
N THR A 66 4.12 -6.94 16.20
CA THR A 66 4.13 -7.85 15.05
C THR A 66 5.41 -7.78 14.22
N LYS A 67 6.42 -7.00 14.63
CA LYS A 67 7.63 -6.75 13.83
C LYS A 67 8.44 -8.02 13.51
N ASP A 68 8.45 -8.98 14.44
CA ASP A 68 9.22 -10.23 14.36
C ASP A 68 8.40 -11.40 13.77
N ASN A 69 7.15 -11.12 13.36
CA ASN A 69 6.30 -12.10 12.71
C ASN A 69 6.79 -12.37 11.27
N THR A 70 6.83 -13.65 10.89
CA THR A 70 7.34 -14.10 9.58
C THR A 70 6.26 -14.60 8.62
N GLY A 71 4.99 -14.55 9.04
CA GLY A 71 3.85 -14.88 8.18
C GLY A 71 3.54 -13.75 7.21
N LEU A 72 2.26 -13.61 6.86
CA LEU A 72 1.79 -12.57 5.93
C LEU A 72 2.24 -11.17 6.40
N HIS A 73 2.76 -10.36 5.48
CA HIS A 73 3.03 -8.95 5.75
C HIS A 73 1.86 -8.10 5.26
N PHE A 74 1.07 -7.58 6.18
CA PHE A 74 -0.05 -6.70 5.91
C PHE A 74 0.38 -5.23 6.04
N VAL A 75 0.17 -4.45 4.98
CA VAL A 75 0.60 -3.05 4.93
C VAL A 75 -0.58 -2.13 4.64
N ALA A 76 -1.03 -1.37 5.63
CA ALA A 76 -2.15 -0.44 5.46
C ALA A 76 -1.67 0.97 5.09
N ALA A 77 -2.30 1.58 4.08
CA ALA A 77 -1.97 2.91 3.61
C ALA A 77 -2.94 3.94 4.21
N LEU A 78 -2.44 4.83 5.08
CA LEU A 78 -3.21 5.83 5.82
C LEU A 78 -2.79 7.22 5.37
N ASN A 79 -3.73 8.01 4.83
CA ASN A 79 -3.43 9.30 4.19
C ASN A 79 -2.26 9.21 3.18
N TYR A 80 -2.16 8.08 2.51
CA TYR A 80 -1.10 7.80 1.56
C TYR A 80 -1.50 8.20 0.14
N GLY A 81 -0.53 8.62 -0.65
CA GLY A 81 -0.65 8.68 -2.11
C GLY A 81 0.73 8.58 -2.76
N GLY A 82 0.82 7.96 -3.94
CA GLY A 82 2.08 7.77 -4.65
C GLY A 82 2.78 9.09 -4.98
N ARG A 83 2.03 10.15 -5.30
CA ARG A 83 2.60 11.51 -5.45
C ARG A 83 3.21 12.03 -4.16
N TYR A 84 2.58 11.78 -3.01
CA TYR A 84 3.12 12.15 -1.71
C TYR A 84 4.43 11.39 -1.45
N ASP A 85 4.42 10.08 -1.66
CA ASP A 85 5.57 9.19 -1.45
C ASP A 85 6.79 9.65 -2.28
N ILE A 86 6.59 9.85 -3.59
CA ILE A 86 7.62 10.37 -4.50
C ILE A 86 8.11 11.75 -4.06
N THR A 87 7.21 12.64 -3.62
CA THR A 87 7.59 13.96 -3.12
C THR A 87 8.46 13.87 -1.87
N GLN A 88 8.13 12.99 -0.93
CA GLN A 88 8.93 12.79 0.28
C GLN A 88 10.30 12.17 -0.06
N ALA A 89 10.35 11.17 -0.95
CA ALA A 89 11.59 10.59 -1.42
C ALA A 89 12.50 11.65 -2.07
N THR A 90 11.94 12.47 -2.96
CA THR A 90 12.66 13.57 -3.62
C THR A 90 13.23 14.56 -2.60
N LYS A 91 12.45 14.96 -1.58
CA LYS A 91 12.94 15.85 -0.51
C LYS A 91 14.10 15.23 0.28
N LYS A 92 14.03 13.94 0.59
CA LYS A 92 15.12 13.22 1.29
C LYS A 92 16.40 13.20 0.44
N ILE A 93 16.28 12.86 -0.85
CA ILE A 93 17.42 12.85 -1.79
C ILE A 93 18.03 14.24 -1.90
N ALA A 94 17.20 15.28 -2.08
CA ALA A 94 17.67 16.66 -2.18
C ALA A 94 18.41 17.12 -0.90
N SER A 95 17.94 16.70 0.29
CA SER A 95 18.67 16.97 1.54
C SER A 95 20.03 16.27 1.54
N LYS A 96 20.09 14.98 1.17
CA LYS A 96 21.37 14.25 1.11
C LYS A 96 22.38 14.87 0.15
N VAL A 97 21.92 15.38 -1.00
CA VAL A 97 22.79 16.13 -1.94
C VAL A 97 23.27 17.43 -1.30
N LYS A 98 22.36 18.22 -0.72
CA LYS A 98 22.69 19.48 -0.04
C LYS A 98 23.70 19.28 1.09
N ASP A 99 23.58 18.17 1.82
CA ASP A 99 24.43 17.82 2.96
C ASP A 99 25.74 17.12 2.53
N GLY A 100 25.96 16.94 1.22
CA GLY A 100 27.16 16.33 0.65
C GLY A 100 27.29 14.81 0.88
N VAL A 101 26.19 14.15 1.29
CA VAL A 101 26.14 12.70 1.54
C VAL A 101 26.16 11.89 0.24
N ILE A 102 25.58 12.43 -0.82
CA ILE A 102 25.58 11.88 -2.19
C ILE A 102 25.81 13.00 -3.20
N GLN A 103 26.23 12.66 -4.42
CA GLN A 103 26.31 13.56 -5.56
C GLN A 103 25.08 13.43 -6.47
N LEU A 104 24.90 14.36 -7.40
CA LEU A 104 23.78 14.33 -8.35
C LEU A 104 23.83 13.09 -9.25
N GLU A 105 25.03 12.66 -9.61
CA GLU A 105 25.31 11.50 -10.48
C GLU A 105 24.94 10.18 -9.80
N ASP A 106 24.82 10.16 -8.47
CA ASP A 106 24.38 9.00 -7.71
C ASP A 106 22.85 8.80 -7.80
N ILE A 107 22.10 9.80 -8.28
CA ILE A 107 20.63 9.74 -8.38
C ILE A 107 20.23 8.88 -9.57
N ASN A 108 19.60 7.75 -9.27
CA ASN A 108 19.05 6.80 -10.23
C ASN A 108 17.78 6.15 -9.65
N ASP A 109 17.09 5.33 -10.45
CA ASP A 109 15.85 4.66 -10.06
C ASP A 109 16.00 3.87 -8.76
N LYS A 110 17.15 3.21 -8.55
CA LYS A 110 17.42 2.43 -7.32
C LYS A 110 17.49 3.34 -6.09
N LEU A 111 18.10 4.51 -6.20
CA LEU A 111 18.14 5.47 -5.09
C LEU A 111 16.75 6.03 -4.79
N ILE A 112 15.96 6.36 -5.82
CA ILE A 112 14.58 6.82 -5.65
C ILE A 112 13.77 5.74 -4.93
N ASP A 113 13.88 4.50 -5.41
CA ASP A 113 13.19 3.33 -4.85
C ASP A 113 13.48 3.22 -3.34
N GLN A 114 14.76 3.25 -2.93
CA GLN A 114 15.20 3.18 -1.53
C GLN A 114 14.65 4.31 -0.64
N GLU A 115 14.29 5.47 -1.20
CA GLU A 115 13.80 6.61 -0.44
C GLU A 115 12.28 6.67 -0.27
N LEU A 116 11.55 5.89 -1.06
CA LEU A 116 10.11 5.68 -0.91
C LEU A 116 9.80 5.01 0.44
N GLU A 117 8.67 5.39 1.02
CA GLU A 117 8.22 4.88 2.32
C GLU A 117 7.97 3.36 2.28
N THR A 118 7.43 2.89 1.16
CA THR A 118 7.23 1.45 0.90
C THR A 118 8.51 0.63 1.02
N ASN A 119 9.62 1.04 0.41
CA ASN A 119 10.90 0.30 0.48
C ASN A 119 11.52 0.27 1.88
N LYS A 120 11.19 1.22 2.75
CA LYS A 120 11.70 1.24 4.13
C LYS A 120 10.97 0.26 5.05
N ILE A 121 9.80 -0.20 4.62
CA ILE A 121 8.86 -0.95 5.45
C ILE A 121 8.65 -2.35 4.89
N ILE A 122 8.51 -2.49 3.58
CA ILE A 122 8.11 -3.70 2.86
C ILE A 122 9.35 -4.30 2.19
N GLU A 123 9.61 -5.58 2.44
CA GLU A 123 10.74 -6.30 1.83
C GLU A 123 10.58 -6.43 0.30
N TYR A 124 9.35 -6.67 -0.15
CA TYR A 124 8.97 -6.74 -1.56
C TYR A 124 7.91 -5.67 -1.85
N PRO A 125 8.32 -4.41 -2.10
CA PRO A 125 7.41 -3.26 -2.15
C PRO A 125 6.64 -3.13 -3.47
N ASN A 126 7.09 -3.82 -4.53
CA ASN A 126 6.47 -3.78 -5.85
C ASN A 126 5.42 -4.89 -5.96
N PRO A 127 4.11 -4.56 -6.02
CA PRO A 127 3.07 -5.57 -6.11
C PRO A 127 3.14 -6.28 -7.46
N ASP A 128 2.89 -7.58 -7.49
CA ASP A 128 2.67 -8.29 -8.75
C ASP A 128 1.26 -8.04 -9.32
N LEU A 129 0.27 -7.87 -8.43
CA LEU A 129 -1.15 -7.73 -8.76
C LEU A 129 -1.82 -6.63 -7.93
N LEU A 130 -2.46 -5.68 -8.61
CA LEU A 130 -3.39 -4.71 -8.03
C LEU A 130 -4.83 -5.19 -8.22
N ILE A 131 -5.55 -5.47 -7.13
CA ILE A 131 -7.00 -5.71 -7.16
C ILE A 131 -7.72 -4.42 -6.78
N ARG A 132 -8.58 -3.94 -7.68
CA ARG A 132 -9.37 -2.72 -7.52
C ARG A 132 -10.85 -3.02 -7.60
N THR A 133 -11.58 -2.63 -6.56
CA THR A 133 -13.02 -2.88 -6.41
C THR A 133 -13.88 -1.74 -6.95
N SER A 134 -15.20 -1.89 -6.89
CA SER A 134 -16.21 -0.87 -7.22
C SER A 134 -16.30 -0.44 -8.69
N GLY A 135 -15.69 -1.20 -9.60
CA GLY A 135 -15.77 -0.96 -11.06
C GLY A 135 -14.93 0.22 -11.55
N GLU A 136 -14.07 0.77 -10.69
CA GLU A 136 -13.28 1.97 -11.02
C GLU A 136 -12.01 1.61 -11.77
N LEU A 137 -11.94 1.95 -13.06
CA LEU A 137 -10.80 1.67 -13.95
C LEU A 137 -9.66 2.69 -13.80
N ARG A 138 -9.20 2.90 -12.56
CA ARG A 138 -8.09 3.81 -12.23
C ARG A 138 -7.35 3.37 -10.97
N ILE A 139 -6.04 3.58 -10.96
CA ILE A 139 -5.16 3.37 -9.79
C ILE A 139 -5.35 4.45 -8.72
N SER A 140 -5.67 5.65 -9.19
CA SER A 140 -5.98 6.83 -8.38
C SER A 140 -4.96 7.18 -7.32
N ASN A 141 -3.74 7.48 -7.79
CA ASN A 141 -2.66 7.91 -6.91
C ASN A 141 -2.27 6.87 -5.84
N TYR A 142 -2.58 5.59 -6.05
CA TYR A 142 -2.09 4.50 -5.22
C TYR A 142 -0.78 3.95 -5.82
N MET A 143 0.24 3.78 -4.98
CA MET A 143 1.53 3.12 -5.28
C MET A 143 2.08 3.40 -6.70
N LEU A 144 2.12 4.67 -7.11
CA LEU A 144 2.39 5.04 -8.51
C LEU A 144 3.73 4.53 -9.05
N TRP A 145 4.76 4.53 -8.20
CA TRP A 145 6.09 4.05 -8.57
C TRP A 145 6.12 2.52 -8.61
N GLN A 146 5.58 1.90 -7.57
CA GLN A 146 5.65 0.46 -7.33
C GLN A 146 4.78 -0.33 -8.32
N LEU A 147 3.70 0.29 -8.82
CA LEU A 147 2.77 -0.32 -9.77
C LEU A 147 3.24 -0.30 -11.23
N ALA A 148 4.44 0.22 -11.52
CA ALA A 148 4.93 0.41 -12.88
C ALA A 148 4.88 -0.85 -13.77
N TYR A 149 5.00 -2.03 -13.16
CA TYR A 149 4.96 -3.32 -13.84
C TYR A 149 3.95 -4.31 -13.26
N SER A 150 3.02 -3.83 -12.44
CA SER A 150 2.00 -4.67 -11.82
C SER A 150 0.89 -4.99 -12.80
N GLU A 151 0.34 -6.20 -12.67
CA GLU A 151 -0.92 -6.53 -13.32
C GLU A 151 -2.08 -5.83 -12.61
N LEU A 152 -3.04 -5.34 -13.38
CA LEU A 152 -4.22 -4.67 -12.84
C LEU A 152 -5.46 -5.55 -13.05
N TYR A 153 -6.20 -5.77 -11.96
CA TYR A 153 -7.48 -6.49 -11.95
C TYR A 153 -8.56 -5.61 -11.35
N PHE A 154 -9.58 -5.33 -12.14
CA PHE A 154 -10.72 -4.48 -11.76
C PHE A 154 -11.96 -5.35 -11.60
N VAL A 155 -12.70 -5.15 -10.51
CA VAL A 155 -13.94 -5.87 -10.21
C VAL A 155 -15.04 -4.90 -9.79
N ASP A 156 -16.25 -5.12 -10.30
CA ASP A 156 -17.40 -4.25 -10.07
C ASP A 156 -17.96 -4.35 -8.64
N LYS A 157 -17.73 -5.50 -7.97
CA LYS A 157 -18.15 -5.73 -6.59
C LYS A 157 -17.56 -4.68 -5.66
N LEU A 158 -18.36 -4.22 -4.71
CA LEU A 158 -17.88 -3.36 -3.63
C LEU A 158 -17.00 -4.18 -2.68
N PHE A 159 -16.02 -3.55 -2.05
CA PHE A 159 -15.11 -4.26 -1.13
C PHE A 159 -15.80 -5.14 -0.07
N PRO A 160 -16.88 -4.70 0.63
CA PRO A 160 -17.57 -5.54 1.61
C PRO A 160 -18.32 -6.75 1.02
N GLN A 161 -18.44 -6.82 -0.30
CA GLN A 161 -19.10 -7.89 -1.03
C GLN A 161 -18.11 -8.88 -1.65
N LEU A 162 -16.80 -8.62 -1.54
CA LEU A 162 -15.78 -9.55 -2.01
C LEU A 162 -15.76 -10.79 -1.13
N ASP A 163 -15.64 -11.94 -1.79
CA ASP A 163 -15.51 -13.25 -1.16
C ASP A 163 -14.22 -13.97 -1.64
N GLU A 164 -14.05 -15.22 -1.20
CA GLU A 164 -12.91 -16.05 -1.56
C GLU A 164 -12.87 -16.36 -3.06
N ASP A 165 -14.04 -16.59 -3.69
CA ASP A 165 -14.13 -16.91 -5.11
C ASP A 165 -13.68 -15.72 -5.97
N ASP A 166 -13.99 -14.49 -5.56
CA ASP A 166 -13.49 -13.28 -6.22
C ASP A 166 -11.96 -13.16 -6.17
N PHE A 167 -11.38 -13.50 -5.02
CA PHE A 167 -9.93 -13.48 -4.86
C PHE A 167 -9.26 -14.56 -5.72
N VAL A 168 -9.81 -15.78 -5.73
CA VAL A 168 -9.35 -16.86 -6.60
C VAL A 168 -9.49 -16.48 -8.08
N ALA A 169 -10.57 -15.80 -8.47
CA ALA A 169 -10.75 -15.31 -9.83
C ALA A 169 -9.67 -14.27 -10.22
N ALA A 170 -9.34 -13.33 -9.33
CA ALA A 170 -8.26 -12.38 -9.55
C ALA A 170 -6.90 -13.07 -9.72
N LEU A 171 -6.60 -14.07 -8.88
CA LEU A 171 -5.37 -14.86 -8.99
C LEU A 171 -5.31 -15.68 -10.29
N ARG A 172 -6.41 -16.30 -10.70
CA ARG A 172 -6.48 -17.02 -11.98
C ARG A 172 -6.25 -16.08 -13.16
N SER A 173 -6.86 -14.89 -13.15
CA SER A 173 -6.60 -13.85 -14.15
C SER A 173 -5.12 -13.48 -14.19
N PHE A 174 -4.48 -13.30 -13.03
CA PHE A 174 -3.05 -13.00 -12.95
C PHE A 174 -2.18 -14.13 -13.55
N GLN A 175 -2.45 -15.39 -13.18
CA GLN A 175 -1.69 -16.55 -13.66
C GLN A 175 -1.80 -16.80 -15.18
N GLN A 176 -2.89 -16.37 -15.80
CA GLN A 176 -3.11 -16.54 -17.24
C GLN A 176 -2.38 -15.50 -18.09
N ARG A 177 -1.90 -14.41 -17.49
CA ARG A 177 -1.21 -13.35 -18.24
C ARG A 177 0.21 -13.78 -18.54
N GLN A 178 0.53 -13.86 -19.84
CA GLN A 178 1.91 -14.01 -20.26
C GLN A 178 2.60 -12.66 -20.11
N ARG A 179 3.62 -12.63 -19.24
CA ARG A 179 4.45 -11.45 -19.08
C ARG A 179 5.26 -11.24 -20.36
N HIS A 180 4.80 -10.35 -21.22
CA HIS A 180 5.62 -9.86 -22.32
C HIS A 180 6.65 -8.91 -21.72
N TYR A 181 7.83 -9.43 -21.37
CA TYR A 181 8.99 -8.56 -21.17
C TYR A 181 9.18 -7.81 -22.48
N GLY A 182 8.95 -6.49 -22.45
CA GLY A 182 9.20 -5.62 -23.59
C GLY A 182 10.68 -5.71 -23.93
N GLY A 183 11.01 -6.64 -24.83
CA GLY A 183 12.37 -6.86 -25.27
C GLY A 183 12.86 -5.57 -25.93
N HIS A 184 13.70 -4.82 -25.23
CA HIS A 184 14.72 -4.05 -25.92
C HIS A 184 15.58 -5.08 -26.65
N LYS A 185 15.30 -5.27 -27.94
CA LYS A 185 16.30 -5.82 -28.85
C LYS A 185 17.45 -4.82 -28.83
N ILE A 186 18.54 -5.17 -28.15
CA ILE A 186 19.87 -4.59 -28.37
C ILE A 186 20.35 -5.04 -29.73
#